data_AF-A0A4R0IX40-F1
#
_entry.id   AF-A0A4R0IX40-F1
#
_cell.length_a   1.000
_cell.length_b   1.000
_cell.length_c   1.000
_cell.angle_alpha   90.00
_cell.angle_beta   90.00
_cell.angle_gamma   90.00
#
_symmetry.space_group_name_H-M   'P 1'
#
loop_
_entity.id
_entity.type
_entity.pdbx_description
1 polymer ?
#
loop_
_entity_poly.entity_id
_entity_poly.type
_entity_poly.pdbx_seq_one_letter_code
_entity_poly.pdbx_strand_id
1 'polypeptide(L)'
;MCDKCGGLDDEGYSRQLERNIQTYGWTMQFIEGDGSRNPSFGYTLGLSLYGHPEIIVFDPEPCCAYFGLKPLAWAVLEGSVFDEGDDLSGFFPPPYTAELLRFPDSAHHLYTANTMFRQPGQPPLPALQLVWPTRTALIQPSSSGSTPDGGVR
;
A
#
# COMPACT_ATOMS: atom_id res chain seq x y z
N MET A 1 10.12 -14.45 -3.27
CA MET A 1 10.68 -15.02 -4.51
C MET A 1 10.00 -14.31 -5.66
N CYS A 2 10.75 -13.61 -6.52
CA CYS A 2 10.18 -12.91 -7.67
C CYS A 2 9.78 -13.93 -8.75
N ASP A 3 8.49 -14.05 -9.07
CA ASP A 3 8.00 -15.01 -10.07
C ASP A 3 8.54 -14.74 -11.49
N LYS A 4 8.94 -13.48 -11.76
CA LYS A 4 9.60 -13.09 -13.01
C LYS A 4 11.03 -13.64 -13.13
N CYS A 5 11.70 -13.93 -12.01
CA CYS A 5 12.99 -14.63 -11.99
C CYS A 5 12.83 -16.16 -12.02
N GLY A 6 11.60 -16.67 -11.90
CA GLY A 6 11.25 -18.10 -11.96
C GLY A 6 10.99 -18.65 -13.37
N GLY A 7 11.23 -17.86 -14.43
CA GLY A 7 11.11 -18.29 -15.82
C GLY A 7 9.76 -18.01 -16.49
N LEU A 8 8.89 -17.19 -15.87
CA LEU A 8 7.70 -16.65 -16.54
C LEU A 8 8.10 -15.49 -17.45
N ASP A 9 7.71 -15.57 -18.73
CA ASP A 9 7.79 -14.42 -19.63
C ASP A 9 6.78 -13.34 -19.22
N ASP A 10 6.96 -12.12 -19.76
CA ASP A 10 6.14 -10.95 -19.40
C ASP A 10 4.63 -11.19 -19.67
N GLU A 11 4.30 -11.98 -20.70
CA GLU A 11 2.93 -12.36 -21.04
C GLU A 11 2.33 -13.38 -20.05
N GLY A 12 3.11 -14.37 -19.61
CA GLY A 12 2.72 -15.34 -18.60
C GLY A 12 2.44 -14.67 -17.25
N TYR A 13 3.30 -13.74 -16.85
CA TYR A 13 3.12 -12.98 -15.62
C TYR A 13 1.88 -12.08 -15.67
N SER A 14 1.66 -11.36 -16.77
CA SER A 14 0.47 -10.50 -16.94
C SER A 14 -0.83 -11.31 -16.89
N ARG A 15 -0.87 -12.47 -17.56
CA ARG A 15 -2.03 -13.38 -17.50
C ARG A 15 -2.28 -13.93 -16.09
N GLN A 16 -1.23 -14.16 -15.30
CA GLN A 16 -1.41 -14.59 -13.91
C GLN A 16 -2.05 -13.49 -13.06
N LEU A 17 -1.62 -12.24 -13.23
CA LEU A 17 -2.23 -11.09 -12.55
C LEU A 17 -3.71 -10.95 -12.94
N GLU A 18 -4.03 -11.00 -14.22
CA GLU A 18 -5.42 -10.94 -14.70
C GLU A 18 -6.28 -12.07 -14.11
N ARG A 19 -5.78 -13.31 -14.09
CA ARG A 19 -6.49 -14.45 -13.49
C ARG A 19 -6.74 -14.25 -12.00
N ASN A 20 -5.77 -13.72 -11.26
CA ASN A 20 -5.94 -13.44 -9.85
C ASN A 20 -7.02 -12.38 -9.64
N ILE A 21 -7.01 -11.31 -10.42
CA ILE A 21 -8.03 -10.24 -10.35
C ILE A 21 -9.41 -10.78 -10.72
N GLN A 22 -9.53 -11.61 -11.76
CA GLN A 22 -10.80 -12.25 -12.12
C GLN A 22 -11.32 -13.19 -11.03
N THR A 23 -10.42 -13.85 -10.29
CA THR A 23 -10.80 -14.84 -9.27
C THR A 23 -11.12 -14.19 -7.92
N TYR A 24 -10.32 -13.19 -7.52
CA TYR A 24 -10.33 -12.62 -6.18
C TYR A 24 -10.73 -11.14 -6.15
N GLY A 25 -11.03 -10.54 -7.30
CA GLY A 25 -11.30 -9.10 -7.45
C GLY A 25 -10.05 -8.21 -7.42
N TRP A 26 -8.94 -8.69 -6.84
CA TRP A 26 -7.69 -7.95 -6.77
C TRP A 26 -6.49 -8.90 -6.70
N THR A 27 -5.29 -8.34 -6.85
CA THR A 27 -4.02 -9.02 -6.51
C THR A 27 -3.01 -8.02 -5.99
N MET A 28 -1.95 -8.48 -5.32
CA MET A 28 -0.79 -7.65 -4.99
C MET A 28 0.31 -7.87 -6.03
N GLN A 29 0.97 -6.80 -6.45
CA GLN A 29 2.30 -6.88 -7.06
C GLN A 29 3.35 -6.36 -6.08
N PHE A 30 4.46 -7.09 -5.95
CA PHE A 30 5.60 -6.68 -5.14
C PHE A 30 6.80 -6.39 -6.04
N ILE A 31 7.43 -5.25 -5.81
CA ILE A 31 8.63 -4.79 -6.49
C ILE A 31 9.78 -4.83 -5.49
N GLU A 32 10.79 -5.65 -5.80
CA GLU A 32 12.00 -5.73 -5.02
C GLU A 32 12.86 -4.49 -5.24
N GLY A 33 13.29 -3.86 -4.16
CA GLY A 33 14.18 -2.71 -4.18
C GLY A 33 15.60 -3.09 -4.60
N ASP A 34 16.42 -2.09 -4.91
CA ASP A 34 17.80 -2.29 -5.35
C ASP A 34 18.83 -2.32 -4.20
N GLY A 35 18.34 -2.37 -2.95
CA GLY A 35 19.18 -2.32 -1.75
C GLY A 35 19.86 -0.97 -1.52
N SER A 36 19.52 0.06 -2.30
CA SER A 36 20.10 1.40 -2.22
C SER A 36 19.03 2.49 -2.12
N ARG A 37 18.79 3.25 -3.20
CA ARG A 37 17.87 4.39 -3.24
C ARG A 37 16.43 3.98 -3.47
N ASN A 38 16.18 2.83 -4.10
CA ASN A 38 14.84 2.38 -4.43
C ASN A 38 14.41 1.31 -3.41
N PRO A 39 13.55 1.65 -2.43
CA PRO A 39 13.05 0.68 -1.47
C PRO A 39 12.13 -0.33 -2.14
N SER A 40 12.02 -1.52 -1.55
CA SER A 40 10.98 -2.49 -1.94
C SER A 40 9.59 -1.95 -1.59
N PHE A 41 8.60 -2.30 -2.40
CA PHE A 41 7.21 -1.95 -2.14
C PHE A 41 6.23 -2.97 -2.73
N GLY A 42 5.08 -3.09 -2.09
CA GLY A 42 3.92 -3.80 -2.61
C GLY A 42 2.81 -2.84 -2.95
N TYR A 43 2.01 -3.14 -3.97
CA TYR A 43 0.81 -2.37 -4.27
C TYR A 43 -0.32 -3.24 -4.80
N THR A 44 -1.55 -2.78 -4.63
CA THR A 44 -2.74 -3.46 -5.12
C THR A 44 -2.94 -3.25 -6.62
N LEU A 45 -3.54 -4.25 -7.26
CA LEU A 45 -4.02 -4.20 -8.63
C LEU A 45 -5.49 -4.60 -8.63
N GLY A 46 -6.36 -3.70 -9.06
CA GLY A 46 -7.77 -3.97 -9.29
C GLY A 46 -8.72 -3.22 -8.36
N LEU A 47 -8.25 -2.52 -7.32
CA LEU A 47 -9.13 -1.72 -6.46
C LEU A 47 -9.77 -0.56 -7.25
N SER A 48 -9.07 -0.05 -8.26
CA SER A 48 -9.59 0.95 -9.19
C SER A 48 -10.83 0.49 -9.96
N LEU A 49 -11.02 -0.82 -10.18
CA LEU A 49 -12.23 -1.38 -10.80
C LEU A 49 -13.46 -1.24 -9.89
N TYR A 50 -13.25 -1.02 -8.60
CA TYR A 50 -14.28 -0.77 -7.58
C TYR A 50 -14.43 0.72 -7.26
N GLY A 51 -13.82 1.60 -8.04
CA GLY A 51 -13.86 3.05 -7.80
C GLY A 51 -13.00 3.52 -6.63
N HIS A 52 -12.06 2.70 -6.16
CA HIS A 52 -11.16 3.00 -5.06
C HIS A 52 -9.73 3.27 -5.55
N PRO A 53 -8.96 4.20 -4.93
CA PRO A 53 -7.53 4.34 -5.20
C PRO A 53 -6.77 3.01 -5.02
N GLU A 54 -5.70 2.77 -5.78
CA GLU A 54 -4.83 1.64 -5.44
C GLU A 54 -4.05 1.94 -4.15
N ILE A 55 -3.70 0.92 -3.37
CA ILE A 55 -2.95 1.11 -2.12
C ILE A 55 -1.51 0.60 -2.32
N ILE A 56 -0.53 1.44 -2.01
CA ILE A 56 0.90 1.11 -2.01
C ILE A 56 1.44 1.06 -0.58
N VAL A 57 2.38 0.17 -0.32
CA VAL A 57 3.09 0.04 0.94
C VAL A 57 4.58 -0.19 0.69
N PHE A 58 5.43 0.56 1.38
CA PHE A 58 6.87 0.35 1.35
C PHE A 58 7.27 -0.57 2.49
N ASP A 59 7.72 -1.78 2.16
CA ASP A 59 8.16 -2.79 3.12
C ASP A 59 9.18 -3.72 2.45
N PRO A 60 10.30 -4.06 3.10
CA PRO A 60 11.29 -4.99 2.53
C PRO A 60 10.77 -6.43 2.43
N GLU A 61 9.78 -6.83 3.24
CA GLU A 61 9.28 -8.20 3.30
C GLU A 61 7.95 -8.33 2.53
N PRO A 62 7.90 -9.11 1.43
CA PRO A 62 6.68 -9.30 0.64
C PRO A 62 5.48 -9.78 1.45
N CYS A 63 5.71 -10.65 2.45
CA CYS A 63 4.63 -11.14 3.30
C CYS A 63 4.03 -10.02 4.16
N CYS A 64 4.87 -9.14 4.71
CA CYS A 64 4.43 -7.99 5.51
C CYS A 64 3.63 -7.01 4.66
N ALA A 65 4.10 -6.68 3.45
CA ALA A 65 3.35 -5.87 2.50
C ALA A 65 1.96 -6.48 2.20
N TYR A 66 1.91 -7.78 1.91
CA TYR A 66 0.65 -8.47 1.65
C TYR A 66 -0.31 -8.43 2.85
N PHE A 67 0.18 -8.69 4.06
CA PHE A 67 -0.65 -8.65 5.27
C PHE A 67 -1.12 -7.24 5.63
N GLY A 68 -0.38 -6.20 5.24
CA GLY A 68 -0.83 -4.81 5.34
C GLY A 68 -1.93 -4.46 4.34
N LEU A 69 -1.81 -4.90 3.08
CA LEU A 69 -2.78 -4.54 2.04
C LEU A 69 -4.06 -5.38 2.08
N LYS A 70 -3.95 -6.68 2.41
CA LYS A 70 -5.05 -7.65 2.32
C LYS A 70 -6.32 -7.23 3.07
N PRO A 71 -6.28 -6.78 4.34
CA PRO A 71 -7.50 -6.41 5.07
C PRO A 71 -8.24 -5.25 4.41
N LEU A 72 -7.51 -4.24 3.94
CA LEU A 72 -8.10 -3.07 3.26
C LEU A 72 -8.68 -3.45 1.90
N ALA A 73 -7.97 -4.29 1.13
CA ALA A 73 -8.48 -4.76 -0.16
C ALA A 73 -9.81 -5.52 -0.01
N TRP A 74 -9.92 -6.43 0.97
CA TRP A 74 -11.20 -7.12 1.22
C TRP A 74 -12.32 -6.16 1.63
N ALA A 75 -12.03 -5.17 2.48
CA ALA A 75 -13.01 -4.16 2.86
C ALA A 75 -13.50 -3.33 1.64
N VAL A 76 -12.60 -3.01 0.70
CA VAL A 76 -12.97 -2.33 -0.56
C VAL A 76 -13.88 -3.21 -1.41
N LEU A 77 -13.59 -4.51 -1.51
CA LEU A 77 -14.45 -5.46 -2.21
C LEU A 77 -15.84 -5.60 -1.57
N GLU A 78 -15.95 -5.36 -0.26
CA GLU A 78 -17.21 -5.29 0.48
C GLU A 78 -17.92 -3.93 0.38
N GLY A 79 -17.32 -2.96 -0.33
CA GLY A 79 -17.92 -1.66 -0.63
C GLY A 79 -17.36 -0.49 0.17
N SER A 80 -16.29 -0.69 0.96
CA SER A 80 -15.60 0.41 1.62
C SER A 80 -14.83 1.27 0.62
N VAL A 81 -14.75 2.57 0.87
CA VAL A 81 -13.88 3.48 0.13
C VAL A 81 -13.05 4.25 1.14
N PHE A 82 -11.73 4.13 1.06
CA PHE A 82 -10.80 4.82 1.94
C PHE A 82 -10.21 6.08 1.28
N ASP A 83 -9.81 7.03 2.11
CA ASP A 83 -9.00 8.19 1.77
C ASP A 83 -8.02 8.51 2.93
N GLU A 84 -7.17 9.52 2.74
CA GLU A 84 -6.28 10.02 3.79
C GLU A 84 -7.07 10.50 5.02
N GLY A 85 -6.62 10.07 6.20
CA GLY A 85 -7.21 10.42 7.49
C GLY A 85 -8.31 9.49 7.99
N ASP A 86 -8.74 8.49 7.22
CA ASP A 86 -9.69 7.48 7.70
C ASP A 86 -9.13 6.64 8.85
N ASP A 87 -10.01 6.25 9.78
CA ASP A 87 -9.64 5.43 10.93
C ASP A 87 -9.46 3.95 10.53
N LEU A 88 -8.22 3.47 10.66
CA LEU A 88 -7.86 2.09 10.35
C LEU A 88 -7.74 1.20 11.59
N SER A 89 -8.11 1.68 12.79
CA SER A 89 -7.96 0.95 14.05
C SER A 89 -8.69 -0.40 14.08
N GLY A 90 -9.78 -0.54 13.33
CA GLY A 90 -10.51 -1.80 13.14
C GLY A 90 -9.74 -2.85 12.34
N PHE A 91 -8.80 -2.44 11.50
CA PHE A 91 -7.95 -3.32 10.69
C PHE A 91 -6.57 -3.54 11.34
N PHE A 92 -6.01 -2.49 11.95
CA PHE A 92 -4.69 -2.47 12.55
C PHE A 92 -4.76 -1.90 13.97
N PRO A 93 -5.12 -2.71 14.97
CA PRO A 93 -5.27 -2.24 16.34
C PRO A 93 -3.90 -1.95 17.00
N PRO A 94 -3.88 -1.16 18.09
CA PRO A 94 -2.67 -0.88 18.85
C PRO A 94 -1.87 -2.14 19.25
N PRO A 95 -0.54 -2.04 19.37
CA PRO A 95 0.26 -0.81 19.35
C PRO A 95 0.72 -0.35 17.96
N TYR A 96 0.45 -1.11 16.90
CA TYR A 96 0.92 -0.81 15.54
C TYR A 96 -0.20 -0.21 14.69
N THR A 97 -0.50 1.07 14.94
CA THR A 97 -1.49 1.80 14.14
C THR A 97 -0.92 2.11 12.76
N ALA A 98 -1.77 1.95 11.75
CA ALA A 98 -1.46 2.32 10.37
C ALA A 98 -2.27 3.53 9.95
N GLU A 99 -1.76 4.28 8.99
CA GLU A 99 -2.42 5.45 8.40
C GLU A 99 -2.36 5.34 6.88
N LEU A 100 -3.35 5.94 6.21
CA LEU A 100 -3.34 6.15 4.76
C LEU A 100 -2.99 7.61 4.48
N LEU A 101 -2.06 7.82 3.56
CA LEU A 101 -1.70 9.13 3.02
C LEU A 101 -1.96 9.13 1.52
N ARG A 102 -2.36 10.25 0.93
CA ARG A 102 -2.45 10.35 -0.53
C ARG A 102 -1.06 10.28 -1.14
N PHE A 103 -0.88 9.34 -2.07
CA PHE A 103 0.42 9.12 -2.70
C PHE A 103 0.58 10.06 -3.91
N PRO A 104 1.61 10.93 -3.93
CA PRO A 104 1.80 11.87 -5.02
C PRO A 104 2.34 11.16 -6.26
N ASP A 105 1.58 11.21 -7.36
CA ASP A 105 1.88 10.62 -8.67
C ASP A 105 2.25 9.12 -8.65
N SER A 106 1.26 8.28 -8.97
CA SER A 106 1.42 6.83 -9.02
C SER A 106 2.13 6.33 -10.28
N ALA A 107 2.37 7.17 -11.30
CA ALA A 107 2.76 6.72 -12.64
C ALA A 107 4.02 5.84 -12.65
N HIS A 108 5.01 6.18 -11.82
CA HIS A 108 6.29 5.49 -11.75
C HIS A 108 6.25 4.23 -10.88
N HIS A 109 5.47 4.24 -9.79
CA HIS A 109 5.43 3.14 -8.83
C HIS A 109 4.41 2.08 -9.25
N LEU A 110 3.23 2.50 -9.71
CA LEU A 110 2.12 1.62 -10.08
C LEU A 110 2.06 1.46 -11.60
N TYR A 111 3.21 1.17 -12.23
CA TYR A 111 3.31 1.09 -13.68
C TYR A 111 2.32 0.06 -14.27
N THR A 112 2.23 -1.13 -13.68
CA THR A 112 1.33 -2.19 -14.16
C THR A 112 -0.14 -1.79 -13.99
N ALA A 113 -0.52 -1.20 -12.84
CA ALA A 113 -1.90 -0.74 -12.64
C ALA A 113 -2.28 0.34 -13.66
N ASN A 114 -1.40 1.33 -13.84
CA ASN A 114 -1.60 2.40 -14.81
C ASN A 114 -1.66 1.87 -16.24
N THR A 115 -0.88 0.85 -16.58
CA THR A 115 -0.93 0.24 -17.93
C THR A 115 -2.24 -0.53 -18.16
N MET A 116 -2.75 -1.22 -17.13
CA MET A 116 -3.93 -2.07 -17.24
C MET A 116 -5.26 -1.31 -17.15
N PHE A 117 -5.37 -0.33 -16.23
CA PHE A 117 -6.67 0.23 -15.84
C PHE A 117 -6.83 1.73 -16.13
N ARG A 118 -5.75 2.46 -16.41
CA ARG A 118 -5.85 3.89 -16.74
C ARG A 118 -6.49 4.07 -18.11
N GLN A 119 -7.51 4.90 -18.19
CA GLN A 119 -8.09 5.27 -19.48
C GLN A 119 -7.16 6.21 -20.27
N PRO A 120 -7.10 6.09 -21.62
CA PRO A 120 -6.31 6.99 -22.45
C PRO A 120 -6.65 8.47 -22.20
N GLY A 121 -5.63 9.30 -21.97
CA GLY A 121 -5.78 10.74 -21.74
C GLY A 121 -6.15 11.14 -20.30
N GLN A 122 -6.42 10.20 -19.39
CA GLN A 122 -6.66 10.48 -17.98
C GLN A 122 -5.35 10.65 -17.19
N PRO A 123 -5.34 11.29 -16.01
CA PRO A 123 -4.17 11.28 -15.12
C PRO A 123 -3.82 9.84 -14.67
N PRO A 124 -2.64 9.63 -14.06
CA PRO A 124 -2.32 8.38 -13.38
C PRO A 124 -3.39 8.00 -12.34
N LEU A 125 -3.56 6.71 -12.10
CA LEU A 125 -4.53 6.22 -11.12
C LEU A 125 -4.25 6.84 -9.74
N PRO A 126 -5.28 7.28 -9.00
CA PRO A 126 -5.07 7.74 -7.63
C PRO A 126 -4.54 6.59 -6.79
N ALA A 127 -3.68 6.92 -5.83
CA ALA A 127 -3.12 5.94 -4.92
C ALA A 127 -3.06 6.47 -3.48
N LEU A 128 -3.17 5.55 -2.52
CA LEU A 128 -2.95 5.80 -1.10
C LEU A 128 -1.73 5.03 -0.64
N GLN A 129 -0.87 5.65 0.16
CA GLN A 129 0.24 5.00 0.83
C GLN A 129 -0.17 4.55 2.22
N LEU A 130 -0.07 3.26 2.48
CA LEU A 130 -0.16 2.70 3.82
C LEU A 130 1.17 2.89 4.55
N VAL A 131 1.13 3.53 5.71
CA VAL A 131 2.30 3.78 6.57
C VAL A 131 2.06 3.31 8.00
N TRP A 132 3.14 2.94 8.69
CA TRP A 132 3.12 2.68 10.14
C TRP A 132 4.01 3.70 10.83
N PRO A 133 3.47 4.84 11.30
CA PRO A 133 4.25 5.90 11.93
C PRO A 133 5.15 5.38 13.06
N THR A 134 4.62 4.45 13.87
CA THR A 134 5.34 3.85 15.00
C THR A 134 6.54 2.98 14.61
N ARG A 135 6.61 2.52 13.34
CA ARG A 135 7.74 1.73 12.81
C ARG A 135 8.74 2.58 12.04
N THR A 136 8.34 3.76 11.58
CA THR A 136 9.23 4.70 10.89
C THR A 136 10.02 5.48 11.95
N ALA A 137 11.29 5.15 12.15
CA ALA A 137 12.16 5.78 13.17
C ALA A 137 12.23 7.32 13.10
N LEU A 138 11.90 7.92 11.94
CA LEU A 138 11.86 9.37 11.73
C LEU A 138 10.56 10.04 12.21
N ILE A 139 9.47 9.28 12.36
CA ILE A 139 8.14 9.73 12.81
C ILE A 139 7.86 9.11 14.18
N GLN A 140 8.83 9.18 15.09
CA GLN A 140 8.52 8.95 16.49
C GLN A 140 7.90 10.23 17.04
N PRO A 141 6.71 10.18 17.67
CA PRO A 141 6.19 11.33 18.38
C PRO A 141 7.25 11.72 19.41
N SER A 142 7.87 12.89 19.21
CA SER A 142 8.73 13.46 20.24
C SER A 142 7.90 13.53 21.50
N SER A 143 8.33 12.85 22.57
CA SER A 143 7.72 12.95 23.88
C SER A 143 7.93 14.37 24.41
N SER A 144 7.13 15.31 23.94
CA SER A 144 7.09 16.67 24.43
C SER A 144 6.03 16.75 25.52
N GLY A 145 6.48 17.02 26.74
CA GLY A 145 5.60 17.39 27.86
C GLY A 145 5.88 16.67 29.17
N SER A 146 7.12 16.61 29.65
CA SER A 146 7.35 16.55 31.09
C SER A 146 6.77 17.82 31.69
N THR A 147 5.62 17.71 32.35
CA THR A 147 5.05 18.78 33.18
C THR A 147 6.04 19.07 34.31
N PRO A 148 6.42 20.33 34.57
CA PRO A 148 7.22 20.63 35.74
C PRO A 148 6.34 20.45 36.97
N ASP A 149 6.75 19.54 37.86
CA ASP A 149 6.15 19.37 39.17
C ASP A 149 6.32 20.67 39.97
N GLY A 150 5.19 21.36 40.18
CA GLY A 150 5.10 22.60 40.93
C GLY A 150 5.28 22.33 42.42
N GLY A 151 6.53 22.20 42.86
CA GLY A 151 6.88 22.14 44.27
C GLY A 151 6.73 23.50 44.94
N VAL A 152 5.59 23.74 45.60
CA VAL A 152 5.42 24.80 46.59
C VAL A 152 6.20 24.42 47.85
N ARG A 153 7.14 25.27 48.26
CA ARG A 153 7.58 25.42 49.65
C ARG A 153 7.79 26.89 49.96
#